data_AF-A0A1V2QEI4-F1
#
_entry.id   AF-A0A1V2QEI4-F1
#
_cell.length_a   1.000
_cell.length_b   1.000
_cell.length_c   1.000
_cell.angle_alpha   90.00
_cell.angle_beta   90.00
_cell.angle_gamma   90.00
#
_symmetry.space_group_name_H-M   'P 1'
#
loop_
_entity.id
_entity.type
_entity.pdbx_description
1 polymer ?
#
loop_
_entity_poly.entity_id
_entity_poly.type
_entity_poly.pdbx_seq_one_letter_code
_entity_poly.pdbx_strand_id
1 'polypeptide(L)'
;MRLDVVMDVLPGRAAAALARVDVPWPARWDELGSVVADLSALVRSGPGARVVAQELAEVLVAAGPGGHRAALAGLVDRVLDLHAVACLAEPPDGRELATWLLRLQTGFVEPPEVRLAPYASSLGRDGLAFYRAEVVARFERLPVIGFGETGRYDRERWALLRVMEELAEFTGDVDLQVLVLARDLSSGWHYLQVATVLRDAGRLEEALEWVGRGLAATGGRGAATRLVDLGVDECLRAGWVERAVELRWRAFRTHPALETYLRLRGTAAGAGVWPSVREDVVARLRDGADEVLRQVVDAELGAVSGGPVPEWLQRLRAELASRES
;
A
#
# COMPACT_ATOMS: atom_id res chain seq x y z
N MET A 1 -5.66 -40.25 -34.39
CA MET A 1 -5.90 -40.94 -33.10
C MET A 1 -4.60 -41.09 -32.29
N ARG A 2 -3.86 -39.99 -32.04
CA ARG A 2 -2.58 -40.04 -31.27
C ARG A 2 -2.12 -38.71 -30.66
N LEU A 3 -3.00 -37.72 -30.55
CA LEU A 3 -2.76 -36.48 -29.78
C LEU A 3 -3.87 -36.28 -28.73
N ASP A 4 -5.11 -36.64 -29.07
CA ASP A 4 -6.27 -36.54 -28.16
C ASP A 4 -6.20 -37.45 -26.92
N VAL A 5 -5.35 -38.47 -26.91
CA VAL A 5 -5.22 -39.43 -25.77
C VAL A 5 -4.19 -38.97 -24.73
N VAL A 6 -3.32 -38.00 -25.05
CA VAL A 6 -2.30 -37.47 -24.12
C VAL A 6 -2.82 -36.26 -23.33
N MET A 7 -3.81 -35.56 -23.89
CA MET A 7 -4.32 -34.28 -23.37
C MET A 7 -5.13 -34.41 -22.07
N ASP A 8 -5.70 -35.58 -21.77
CA ASP A 8 -6.56 -35.82 -20.60
C ASP A 8 -5.83 -36.51 -19.42
N VAL A 9 -4.51 -36.71 -19.54
CA VAL A 9 -3.76 -37.61 -18.62
C VAL A 9 -3.09 -36.86 -17.47
N LEU A 10 -2.55 -35.66 -17.69
CA LEU A 10 -1.73 -34.99 -16.68
C LEU A 10 -2.55 -34.40 -15.52
N PRO A 11 -3.63 -33.62 -15.76
CA PRO A 11 -4.47 -33.11 -14.66
C PRO A 11 -5.14 -34.26 -13.90
N GLY A 12 -5.62 -35.28 -14.60
CA GLY A 12 -6.20 -36.49 -13.99
C GLY A 12 -5.22 -37.26 -13.10
N ARG A 13 -3.97 -37.43 -13.53
CA ARG A 13 -2.89 -38.03 -12.70
C ARG A 13 -2.62 -37.20 -11.46
N ALA A 14 -2.52 -35.87 -11.59
CA ALA A 14 -2.32 -35.00 -10.43
C ALA A 14 -3.50 -35.10 -9.44
N ALA A 15 -4.74 -35.10 -9.94
CA ALA A 15 -5.93 -35.26 -9.11
C ALA A 15 -5.93 -36.61 -8.38
N ALA A 16 -5.61 -37.71 -9.08
CA ALA A 16 -5.48 -39.04 -8.47
C ALA A 16 -4.35 -39.09 -7.42
N ALA A 17 -3.21 -38.44 -7.68
CA ALA A 17 -2.14 -38.34 -6.71
C ALA A 17 -2.55 -37.58 -5.45
N LEU A 18 -3.27 -36.47 -5.59
CA LEU A 18 -3.77 -35.68 -4.46
C LEU A 18 -4.82 -36.44 -3.62
N ALA A 19 -5.70 -37.22 -4.27
CA ALA A 19 -6.79 -37.95 -3.62
C ALA A 19 -6.35 -39.17 -2.79
N ARG A 20 -5.18 -39.77 -3.07
CA ARG A 20 -4.66 -40.98 -2.39
C ARG A 20 -4.07 -40.68 -1.01
N VAL A 21 -4.93 -40.35 -0.05
CA VAL A 21 -4.51 -40.03 1.34
C VAL A 21 -3.84 -41.20 2.07
N ASP A 22 -4.05 -42.43 1.59
CA ASP A 22 -3.44 -43.66 2.06
C ASP A 22 -1.97 -43.83 1.62
N VAL A 23 -1.54 -43.11 0.59
CA VAL A 23 -0.16 -43.16 0.07
C VAL A 23 0.71 -42.12 0.80
N PRO A 24 1.94 -42.49 1.26
CA PRO A 24 2.86 -41.56 1.89
C PRO A 24 3.15 -40.35 1.00
N TRP A 25 3.21 -39.16 1.62
CA TRP A 25 3.43 -37.90 0.90
C TRP A 25 4.64 -37.91 -0.05
N PRO A 26 5.82 -38.47 0.30
CA PRO A 26 6.96 -38.50 -0.63
C PRO A 26 6.66 -39.16 -1.98
N ALA A 27 5.93 -40.29 -1.97
CA ALA A 27 5.57 -40.99 -3.21
C ALA A 27 4.56 -40.19 -4.04
N ARG A 28 3.58 -39.54 -3.39
CA ARG A 28 2.65 -38.63 -4.07
C ARG A 28 3.36 -37.42 -4.64
N TRP A 29 4.33 -36.88 -3.92
CA TRP A 29 5.14 -35.73 -4.34
C TRP A 29 6.01 -36.06 -5.55
N ASP A 30 6.65 -37.22 -5.58
CA ASP A 30 7.42 -37.68 -6.74
C ASP A 30 6.53 -37.80 -7.99
N GLU A 31 5.30 -38.31 -7.83
CA GLU A 31 4.34 -38.40 -8.93
C GLU A 31 3.90 -37.02 -9.43
N LEU A 32 3.57 -36.09 -8.53
CA LEU A 32 3.25 -34.71 -8.88
C LEU A 32 4.42 -34.01 -9.59
N GLY A 33 5.66 -34.27 -9.15
CA GLY A 33 6.88 -33.81 -9.80
C GLY A 33 7.03 -34.36 -11.21
N SER A 34 6.76 -35.65 -11.42
CA SER A 34 6.75 -36.28 -12.75
C SER A 34 5.68 -35.65 -13.66
N VAL A 35 4.48 -35.38 -13.15
CA VAL A 35 3.41 -34.72 -13.93
C VAL A 35 3.86 -33.35 -14.45
N VAL A 36 4.53 -32.55 -13.61
CA VAL A 36 5.05 -31.23 -14.04
C VAL A 36 6.24 -31.36 -14.99
N ALA A 37 7.09 -32.37 -14.84
CA ALA A 37 8.15 -32.67 -15.79
C ALA A 37 7.59 -33.04 -17.18
N ASP A 38 6.53 -33.85 -17.21
CA ASP A 38 5.82 -34.21 -18.44
C ASP A 38 5.15 -32.99 -19.08
N LEU A 39 4.53 -32.11 -18.29
CA LEU A 39 3.99 -30.84 -18.79
C LEU A 39 5.11 -29.98 -19.40
N SER A 40 6.25 -29.90 -18.75
CA SER A 40 7.41 -29.15 -19.26
C SER A 40 7.90 -29.71 -20.61
N ALA A 41 7.88 -31.03 -20.79
CA ALA A 41 8.19 -31.67 -22.08
C ALA A 41 7.13 -31.35 -23.13
N LEU A 42 5.84 -31.35 -22.75
CA LEU A 42 4.74 -30.98 -23.64
C LEU A 42 4.87 -29.53 -24.13
N VAL A 43 5.13 -28.57 -23.23
CA VAL A 43 5.37 -27.15 -23.57
C VAL A 43 6.53 -27.00 -24.57
N ARG A 44 7.62 -27.78 -24.42
CA ARG A 44 8.74 -27.77 -25.38
C ARG A 44 8.38 -28.36 -26.74
N SER A 45 7.41 -29.27 -26.79
CA SER A 45 7.02 -29.96 -28.02
C SER A 45 6.12 -29.12 -28.94
N GLY A 46 5.56 -28.02 -28.44
CA GLY A 46 4.78 -27.06 -29.23
C GLY A 46 3.33 -26.88 -28.74
N PRO A 47 2.38 -26.61 -29.66
CA PRO A 47 0.99 -26.30 -29.33
C PRO A 47 0.26 -27.42 -28.56
N GLY A 48 -0.82 -27.07 -27.86
CA GLY A 48 -1.64 -28.00 -27.07
C GLY A 48 -1.28 -28.06 -25.58
N ALA A 49 -0.13 -27.53 -25.16
CA ALA A 49 0.24 -27.52 -23.74
C ALA A 49 -0.57 -26.54 -22.88
N ARG A 50 -1.17 -25.50 -23.49
CA ARG A 50 -1.85 -24.41 -22.78
C ARG A 50 -3.03 -24.92 -21.96
N VAL A 51 -3.97 -25.63 -22.58
CA VAL A 51 -5.17 -26.15 -21.89
C VAL A 51 -4.77 -27.13 -20.77
N VAL A 52 -3.80 -28.00 -21.02
CA VAL A 52 -3.31 -28.96 -20.01
C VAL A 52 -2.68 -28.25 -18.82
N ALA A 53 -1.87 -27.21 -19.04
CA ALA A 53 -1.29 -26.42 -17.96
C ALA A 53 -2.36 -25.65 -17.17
N GLN A 54 -3.38 -25.13 -17.86
CA GLN A 54 -4.51 -24.43 -17.26
C GLN A 54 -5.29 -25.34 -16.30
N GLU A 55 -5.67 -26.53 -16.76
CA GLU A 55 -6.40 -27.52 -15.95
C GLU A 55 -5.54 -28.06 -14.80
N LEU A 56 -4.26 -28.32 -15.05
CA LEU A 56 -3.34 -28.76 -14.00
C LEU A 56 -3.20 -27.71 -12.90
N ALA A 57 -3.10 -26.42 -13.24
CA ALA A 57 -3.06 -25.35 -12.26
C ALA A 57 -4.33 -25.35 -11.39
N GLU A 58 -5.51 -25.48 -11.99
CA GLU A 58 -6.77 -25.54 -11.26
C GLU A 58 -6.86 -26.75 -10.33
N VAL A 59 -6.43 -27.94 -10.77
CA VAL A 59 -6.37 -29.15 -9.93
C VAL A 59 -5.47 -28.94 -8.72
N LEU A 60 -4.27 -28.38 -8.93
CA LEU A 60 -3.30 -28.16 -7.85
C LEU A 60 -3.79 -27.09 -6.85
N VAL A 61 -4.41 -26.02 -7.33
CA VAL A 61 -4.98 -24.96 -6.47
C VAL A 61 -6.23 -25.46 -5.73
N ALA A 62 -7.05 -26.30 -6.37
CA ALA A 62 -8.25 -26.88 -5.76
C ALA A 62 -7.95 -27.87 -4.62
N ALA A 63 -6.74 -28.43 -4.55
CA ALA A 63 -6.31 -29.33 -3.48
C ALA A 63 -6.50 -28.71 -2.08
N GLY A 64 -6.50 -27.38 -1.98
CA GLY A 64 -6.89 -26.64 -0.79
C GLY A 64 -5.91 -26.75 0.38
N PRO A 65 -6.31 -26.26 1.57
CA PRO A 65 -5.45 -26.21 2.74
C PRO A 65 -5.12 -27.63 3.25
N GLY A 66 -3.83 -27.92 3.39
CA GLY A 66 -3.33 -29.17 3.96
C GLY A 66 -1.90 -29.04 4.49
N GLY A 67 -1.38 -30.09 5.12
CA GLY A 67 -0.03 -30.12 5.72
C GLY A 67 1.14 -29.91 4.74
N HIS A 68 0.85 -29.81 3.43
CA HIS A 68 1.84 -29.64 2.37
C HIS A 68 1.61 -28.38 1.52
N ARG A 69 0.91 -27.38 2.06
CA ARG A 69 0.58 -26.11 1.36
C ARG A 69 1.78 -25.49 0.64
N ALA A 70 2.90 -25.30 1.34
CA ALA A 70 4.08 -24.64 0.76
C ALA A 70 4.68 -25.41 -0.43
N ALA A 71 4.69 -26.74 -0.35
CA ALA A 71 5.18 -27.58 -1.45
C ALA A 71 4.25 -27.50 -2.67
N LEU A 72 2.93 -27.55 -2.45
CA LEU A 72 1.95 -27.39 -3.52
C LEU A 72 2.00 -26.00 -4.16
N ALA A 73 2.16 -24.93 -3.38
CA ALA A 73 2.34 -23.58 -3.89
C ALA A 73 3.51 -23.48 -4.88
N GLY A 74 4.69 -24.00 -4.51
CA GLY A 74 5.85 -24.02 -5.42
C GLY A 74 5.68 -24.93 -6.65
N LEU A 75 4.72 -25.87 -6.64
CA LEU A 75 4.35 -26.62 -7.83
C LEU A 75 3.41 -25.82 -8.73
N VAL A 76 2.43 -25.12 -8.14
CA VAL A 76 1.54 -24.21 -8.85
C VAL A 76 2.33 -23.11 -9.56
N ASP A 77 3.30 -22.49 -8.89
CA ASP A 77 4.16 -21.46 -9.50
C ASP A 77 4.87 -21.97 -10.76
N ARG A 78 5.41 -23.19 -10.70
CA ARG A 78 6.06 -23.83 -11.85
C ARG A 78 5.08 -24.13 -12.99
N VAL A 79 3.85 -24.57 -12.66
CA VAL A 79 2.82 -24.81 -13.67
C VAL A 79 2.35 -23.50 -14.30
N LEU A 80 2.23 -22.41 -13.53
CA LEU A 80 1.89 -21.09 -14.04
C LEU A 80 2.99 -20.52 -14.96
N ASP A 81 4.26 -20.73 -14.64
CA ASP A 81 5.36 -20.36 -15.52
C ASP A 81 5.32 -21.13 -16.85
N LEU A 82 5.04 -22.44 -16.78
CA LEU A 82 4.86 -23.27 -17.98
C LEU A 82 3.63 -22.87 -18.80
N HIS A 83 2.53 -22.51 -18.14
CA HIS A 83 1.33 -22.00 -18.79
C HIS A 83 1.58 -20.67 -19.51
N ALA A 84 2.34 -19.75 -18.90
CA ALA A 84 2.72 -18.49 -19.53
C ALA A 84 3.54 -18.73 -20.81
N VAL A 85 4.52 -19.66 -20.78
CA VAL A 85 5.28 -20.06 -21.97
C VAL A 85 4.38 -20.69 -23.03
N ALA A 86 3.45 -21.57 -22.63
CA ALA A 86 2.49 -22.19 -23.55
C ALA A 86 1.58 -21.15 -24.23
N CYS A 87 1.17 -20.10 -23.51
CA CYS A 87 0.40 -18.99 -24.06
C CYS A 87 1.18 -18.19 -25.11
N LEU A 88 2.51 -18.15 -25.06
CA LEU A 88 3.31 -17.49 -26.12
C LEU A 88 3.34 -18.32 -27.41
N ALA A 89 3.37 -19.65 -27.29
CA ALA A 89 3.36 -20.55 -28.44
C ALA A 89 1.97 -20.69 -29.07
N GLU A 90 0.92 -20.63 -28.25
CA GLU A 90 -0.48 -20.70 -28.66
C GLU A 90 -1.28 -19.58 -27.96
N PRO A 91 -1.23 -18.34 -28.48
CA PRO A 91 -1.89 -17.19 -27.87
C PRO A 91 -3.41 -17.39 -27.72
N PRO A 92 -3.96 -17.30 -26.49
CA PRO A 92 -5.40 -17.25 -26.29
C PRO A 92 -5.95 -15.86 -26.65
N ASP A 93 -7.27 -15.70 -26.64
CA ASP A 93 -7.85 -14.37 -26.52
C ASP A 93 -7.40 -13.71 -25.20
N GLY A 94 -6.93 -12.47 -25.27
CA GLY A 94 -6.36 -11.78 -24.11
C GLY A 94 -7.37 -11.54 -22.98
N ARG A 95 -8.66 -11.37 -23.31
CA ARG A 95 -9.71 -11.21 -22.29
C ARG A 95 -10.07 -12.53 -21.66
N GLU A 96 -10.15 -13.61 -22.43
CA GLU A 96 -10.35 -14.96 -21.89
C GLU A 96 -9.22 -15.34 -20.92
N LEU A 97 -7.97 -15.03 -21.26
CA LEU A 97 -6.82 -15.24 -20.37
C LEU A 97 -6.94 -14.37 -19.11
N ALA A 98 -7.30 -13.10 -19.23
CA ALA A 98 -7.52 -12.22 -18.08
C ALA A 98 -8.63 -12.73 -17.15
N THR A 99 -9.76 -13.18 -17.71
CA THR A 99 -10.86 -13.81 -16.95
C THR A 99 -10.37 -15.07 -16.23
N TRP A 100 -9.55 -15.89 -16.90
CA TRP A 100 -8.99 -17.10 -16.29
C TRP A 100 -8.09 -16.78 -15.10
N LEU A 101 -7.11 -15.89 -15.26
CA LEU A 101 -6.19 -15.49 -14.20
C LEU A 101 -6.96 -14.90 -13.00
N LEU A 102 -7.91 -14.01 -13.26
CA LEU A 102 -8.71 -13.39 -12.20
C LEU A 102 -9.55 -14.41 -11.44
N ARG A 103 -10.14 -15.39 -12.13
CA ARG A 103 -10.84 -16.51 -11.48
C ARG A 103 -9.88 -17.34 -10.63
N LEU A 104 -8.69 -17.64 -11.14
CA LEU A 104 -7.68 -18.40 -10.39
C LEU A 104 -7.29 -17.68 -9.08
N GLN A 105 -7.14 -16.35 -9.13
CA GLN A 105 -6.73 -15.54 -7.99
C GLN A 105 -7.86 -15.20 -7.02
N THR A 106 -9.13 -15.37 -7.39
CA THR A 106 -10.26 -14.94 -6.55
C THR A 106 -11.33 -15.99 -6.30
N GLY A 107 -11.31 -17.11 -7.03
CA GLY A 107 -12.32 -18.18 -6.97
C GLY A 107 -11.97 -19.31 -6.01
N PHE A 108 -10.74 -19.37 -5.50
CA PHE A 108 -10.26 -20.48 -4.68
C PHE A 108 -10.09 -20.08 -3.21
N VAL A 109 -10.12 -21.08 -2.32
CA VAL A 109 -9.94 -20.89 -0.87
C VAL A 109 -8.54 -20.31 -0.57
N GLU A 110 -7.53 -20.84 -1.25
CA GLU A 110 -6.14 -20.40 -1.18
C GLU A 110 -5.68 -20.07 -2.61
N PRO A 111 -5.95 -18.85 -3.10
CA PRO A 111 -5.59 -18.50 -4.46
C PRO A 111 -4.06 -18.34 -4.59
N PRO A 112 -3.47 -18.79 -5.71
CA PRO A 112 -2.05 -18.58 -5.95
C PRO A 112 -1.74 -17.10 -6.17
N GLU A 113 -0.46 -16.77 -6.03
CA GLU A 113 0.07 -15.51 -6.53
C GLU A 113 0.39 -15.69 -8.01
N VAL A 114 -0.09 -14.77 -8.84
CA VAL A 114 0.14 -14.79 -10.28
C VAL A 114 0.98 -13.58 -10.61
N ARG A 115 2.14 -13.81 -11.22
CA ARG A 115 2.97 -12.74 -11.79
C ARG A 115 2.43 -12.38 -13.17
N LEU A 116 2.17 -11.10 -13.42
CA LEU A 116 1.66 -10.61 -14.71
C LEU A 116 2.75 -10.52 -15.77
N ALA A 117 4.00 -10.29 -15.38
CA ALA A 117 5.09 -10.09 -16.34
C ALA A 117 5.26 -11.25 -17.36
N PRO A 118 5.21 -12.54 -16.97
CA PRO A 118 5.23 -13.65 -17.92
C PRO A 118 4.04 -13.69 -18.89
N TYR A 119 2.89 -13.13 -18.49
CA TYR A 119 1.65 -13.13 -19.28
C TYR A 119 1.47 -11.87 -20.13
N ALA A 120 2.26 -10.82 -19.93
CA ALA A 120 2.07 -9.51 -20.52
C ALA A 120 1.86 -9.53 -22.04
N SER A 121 2.70 -10.26 -22.76
CA SER A 121 2.61 -10.39 -24.22
C SER A 121 1.34 -11.11 -24.68
N SER A 122 0.94 -12.16 -23.97
CA SER A 122 -0.23 -12.98 -24.29
C SER A 122 -1.55 -12.32 -23.91
N LEU A 123 -1.57 -11.53 -22.82
CA LEU A 123 -2.69 -10.67 -22.46
C LEU A 123 -2.88 -9.55 -23.49
N GLY A 124 -1.77 -9.01 -23.98
CA GLY A 124 -1.78 -7.83 -24.84
C GLY A 124 -2.39 -6.61 -24.13
N ARG A 125 -2.54 -5.51 -24.87
CA ARG A 125 -3.10 -4.26 -24.33
C ARG A 125 -4.57 -4.42 -23.91
N ASP A 126 -5.37 -5.09 -24.74
CA ASP A 126 -6.81 -5.22 -24.50
C ASP A 126 -7.13 -6.17 -23.35
N GLY A 127 -6.39 -7.28 -23.20
CA GLY A 127 -6.54 -8.20 -22.08
C GLY A 127 -6.10 -7.57 -20.77
N LEU A 128 -4.98 -6.84 -20.76
CA LEU A 128 -4.51 -6.13 -19.55
C LEU A 128 -5.47 -5.00 -19.14
N ALA A 129 -6.00 -4.24 -20.10
CA ALA A 129 -6.99 -3.20 -19.83
C ALA A 129 -8.29 -3.79 -19.26
N PHE A 130 -8.75 -4.91 -19.82
CA PHE A 130 -9.91 -5.65 -19.31
C PHE A 130 -9.65 -6.19 -17.89
N TYR A 131 -8.49 -6.81 -17.66
CA TYR A 131 -8.08 -7.29 -16.34
C TYR A 131 -8.10 -6.18 -15.29
N ARG A 132 -7.49 -5.01 -15.61
CA ARG A 132 -7.50 -3.84 -14.74
C ARG A 132 -8.92 -3.37 -14.43
N ALA A 133 -9.76 -3.22 -15.45
CA ALA A 133 -11.13 -2.73 -15.27
C ALA A 133 -11.95 -3.63 -14.34
N GLU A 134 -11.88 -4.95 -14.52
CA GLU A 134 -12.61 -5.91 -13.71
C GLU A 134 -12.13 -5.94 -12.25
N VAL A 135 -10.82 -5.94 -12.03
CA VAL A 135 -10.24 -5.93 -10.68
C VAL A 135 -10.61 -4.65 -9.94
N VAL A 136 -10.42 -3.48 -10.57
CA VAL A 136 -10.75 -2.18 -9.98
C VAL A 136 -12.23 -2.10 -9.64
N ALA A 137 -13.11 -2.47 -10.57
CA ALA A 137 -14.56 -2.43 -10.33
C ALA A 137 -14.99 -3.33 -9.16
N ARG A 138 -14.32 -4.47 -8.94
CA ARG A 138 -14.60 -5.35 -7.80
C ARG A 138 -13.99 -4.81 -6.51
N PHE A 139 -12.77 -4.29 -6.56
CA PHE A 139 -12.08 -3.73 -5.39
C PHE A 139 -12.80 -2.48 -4.86
N GLU A 140 -13.29 -1.61 -5.74
CA GLU A 140 -14.07 -0.42 -5.41
C GLU A 140 -15.42 -0.69 -4.75
N ARG A 141 -15.88 -1.96 -4.71
CA ARG A 141 -17.09 -2.36 -3.97
C ARG A 141 -16.79 -2.78 -2.53
N LEU A 142 -15.52 -3.09 -2.21
CA LEU A 142 -15.14 -3.49 -0.84
C LEU A 142 -15.37 -2.32 0.14
N PRO A 143 -15.85 -2.51 1.36
CA PRO A 143 -16.01 -1.37 2.28
C PRO A 143 -14.65 -0.70 2.57
N VAL A 144 -14.62 0.62 2.70
CA VAL A 144 -13.44 1.32 3.23
C VAL A 144 -13.40 1.12 4.73
N ILE A 145 -12.24 0.73 5.28
CA ILE A 145 -12.05 0.68 6.73
C ILE A 145 -11.74 2.11 7.20
N GLY A 146 -12.66 2.71 7.94
CA GLY A 146 -12.56 4.08 8.42
C GLY A 146 -11.62 4.24 9.61
N PHE A 147 -11.23 5.48 9.91
CA PHE A 147 -10.34 5.78 11.02
C PHE A 147 -10.94 5.32 12.36
N GLY A 148 -10.14 4.57 13.14
CA GLY A 148 -10.57 3.99 14.42
C GLY A 148 -11.39 2.70 14.31
N GLU A 149 -11.70 2.25 13.10
CA GLU A 149 -12.35 0.96 12.88
C GLU A 149 -11.33 -0.18 12.85
N THR A 150 -11.71 -1.33 13.42
CA THR A 150 -10.93 -2.55 13.28
C THR A 150 -11.25 -3.18 11.92
N GLY A 151 -10.24 -3.29 11.06
CA GLY A 151 -10.39 -3.91 9.75
C GLY A 151 -10.85 -5.36 9.82
N ARG A 152 -11.88 -5.71 9.06
CA ARG A 152 -12.21 -7.11 8.76
C ARG A 152 -11.67 -7.44 7.37
N TYR A 153 -10.62 -8.24 7.35
CA TYR A 153 -10.06 -8.76 6.11
C TYR A 153 -10.65 -10.14 5.84
N ASP A 154 -11.74 -10.15 5.08
CA ASP A 154 -12.27 -11.40 4.53
C ASP A 154 -11.42 -11.90 3.38
N ARG A 155 -11.73 -13.13 2.93
CA ARG A 155 -10.97 -13.81 1.87
C ARG A 155 -10.99 -13.01 0.56
N GLU A 156 -12.11 -12.39 0.23
CA GLU A 156 -12.27 -11.64 -1.02
C GLU A 156 -11.40 -10.38 -1.01
N ARG A 157 -11.38 -9.63 0.10
CA ARG A 157 -10.47 -8.50 0.27
C ARG A 157 -9.01 -8.94 0.10
N TRP A 158 -8.58 -10.00 0.78
CA TRP A 158 -7.19 -10.50 0.68
C TRP A 158 -6.81 -10.90 -0.74
N ALA A 159 -7.71 -11.59 -1.44
CA ALA A 159 -7.49 -11.99 -2.83
C ALA A 159 -7.33 -10.76 -3.73
N LEU A 160 -8.24 -9.80 -3.64
CA LEU A 160 -8.21 -8.61 -4.49
C LEU A 160 -7.07 -7.65 -4.15
N LEU A 161 -6.65 -7.56 -2.88
CA LEU A 161 -5.46 -6.80 -2.48
C LEU A 161 -4.22 -7.30 -3.23
N ARG A 162 -3.94 -8.61 -3.19
CA ARG A 162 -2.79 -9.18 -3.91
C ARG A 162 -2.86 -8.96 -5.41
N VAL A 163 -4.05 -9.08 -5.99
CA VAL A 163 -4.25 -8.82 -7.43
C VAL A 163 -3.96 -7.35 -7.79
N MET A 164 -4.45 -6.42 -6.97
CA MET A 164 -4.23 -4.99 -7.16
C MET A 164 -2.76 -4.60 -6.94
N GLU A 165 -2.09 -5.18 -5.95
CA GLU A 165 -0.67 -4.96 -5.67
C GLU A 165 0.21 -5.41 -6.84
N GLU A 166 0.04 -6.64 -7.33
CA GLU A 166 0.74 -7.13 -8.52
C GLU A 166 0.46 -6.25 -9.73
N LEU A 167 -0.80 -5.85 -9.96
CA LEU A 167 -1.16 -5.01 -11.09
C LEU A 167 -0.50 -3.63 -11.01
N ALA A 168 -0.49 -3.03 -9.82
CA ALA A 168 0.13 -1.73 -9.57
C ALA A 168 1.65 -1.78 -9.74
N GLU A 169 2.30 -2.83 -9.24
CA GLU A 169 3.74 -3.05 -9.42
C GLU A 169 4.10 -3.28 -10.88
N PHE A 170 3.38 -4.16 -11.57
CA PHE A 170 3.62 -4.49 -12.97
C PHE A 170 3.43 -3.29 -13.91
N THR A 171 2.43 -2.44 -13.64
CA THR A 171 2.11 -1.29 -14.50
C THR A 171 2.78 0.02 -14.05
N GLY A 172 3.34 0.06 -12.83
CA GLY A 172 3.79 1.31 -12.20
C GLY A 172 2.64 2.29 -11.95
N ASP A 173 1.39 1.81 -11.85
CA ASP A 173 0.19 2.64 -11.74
C ASP A 173 0.00 3.13 -10.29
N VAL A 174 0.39 4.38 -10.07
CA VAL A 174 0.28 5.08 -8.78
C VAL A 174 -1.18 5.20 -8.33
N ASP A 175 -2.14 5.35 -9.25
CA ASP A 175 -3.56 5.43 -8.87
C ASP A 175 -4.04 4.11 -8.26
N LEU A 176 -3.57 2.97 -8.76
CA LEU A 176 -3.87 1.67 -8.15
C LEU A 176 -3.25 1.54 -6.76
N GLN A 177 -2.00 1.98 -6.57
CA GLN A 177 -1.36 1.98 -5.25
C GLN A 177 -2.14 2.85 -4.26
N VAL A 178 -2.56 4.04 -4.68
CA VAL A 178 -3.39 4.94 -3.88
C VAL A 178 -4.74 4.30 -3.57
N LEU A 179 -5.40 3.65 -4.53
CA LEU A 179 -6.67 2.97 -4.33
C LEU A 179 -6.58 1.85 -3.28
N VAL A 180 -5.51 1.04 -3.34
CA VAL A 180 -5.21 -0.02 -2.37
C VAL A 180 -5.05 0.55 -0.97
N LEU A 181 -4.13 1.51 -0.81
CA LEU A 181 -3.85 2.13 0.48
C LEU A 181 -5.07 2.87 1.03
N ALA A 182 -5.89 3.49 0.18
CA ALA A 182 -7.11 4.18 0.56
C ALA A 182 -8.25 3.25 1.02
N ARG A 183 -8.10 1.92 0.86
CA ARG A 183 -9.10 0.93 1.33
C ARG A 183 -8.98 0.57 2.80
N ASP A 184 -7.83 0.86 3.40
CA ASP A 184 -7.65 0.85 4.85
C ASP A 184 -7.15 2.21 5.33
N LEU A 185 -8.03 2.97 5.97
CA LEU A 185 -7.74 4.26 6.59
C LEU A 185 -7.93 4.20 8.12
N SER A 186 -7.78 3.01 8.71
CA SER A 186 -7.99 2.74 10.14
C SER A 186 -7.08 3.53 11.07
N SER A 187 -5.97 4.05 10.57
CA SER A 187 -4.97 4.77 11.35
C SER A 187 -4.45 5.98 10.58
N GLY A 188 -3.93 6.98 11.30
CA GLY A 188 -3.27 8.13 10.70
C GLY A 188 -2.04 7.75 9.86
N TRP A 189 -1.42 6.60 10.13
CA TRP A 189 -0.29 6.09 9.36
C TRP A 189 -0.69 5.70 7.94
N HIS A 190 -1.92 5.21 7.74
CA HIS A 190 -2.40 4.89 6.39
C HIS A 190 -2.55 6.15 5.52
N TYR A 191 -3.07 7.25 6.08
CA TYR A 191 -3.07 8.54 5.37
C TYR A 191 -1.66 9.01 5.01
N LEU A 192 -0.70 8.81 5.92
CA LEU A 192 0.70 9.15 5.67
C LEU A 192 1.30 8.30 4.55
N GLN A 193 0.98 7.01 4.49
CA GLN A 193 1.42 6.12 3.42
C GLN A 193 0.89 6.58 2.06
N VAL A 194 -0.40 6.93 1.96
CA VAL A 194 -0.98 7.45 0.71
C VAL A 194 -0.28 8.75 0.29
N ALA A 195 -0.12 9.71 1.22
CA ALA A 195 0.57 10.97 0.93
C ALA A 195 2.04 10.75 0.50
N THR A 196 2.70 9.75 1.08
CA THR A 196 4.08 9.37 0.74
C THR A 196 4.18 8.83 -0.69
N VAL A 197 3.29 7.92 -1.08
CA VAL A 197 3.24 7.38 -2.44
C VAL A 197 3.00 8.49 -3.47
N LEU A 198 2.06 9.40 -3.20
CA LEU A 198 1.78 10.53 -4.08
C LEU A 198 2.96 11.49 -4.20
N ARG A 199 3.64 11.79 -3.07
CA ARG A 199 4.87 12.57 -3.06
C ARG A 199 5.94 11.93 -3.92
N ASP A 200 6.20 10.64 -3.73
CA ASP A 200 7.27 9.93 -4.44
C ASP A 200 6.98 9.87 -5.95
N ALA A 201 5.71 9.93 -6.33
CA ALA A 201 5.24 10.09 -7.71
C ALA A 201 5.22 11.54 -8.24
N GLY A 202 5.64 12.53 -7.45
CA GLY A 202 5.63 13.95 -7.82
C GLY A 202 4.25 14.62 -7.83
N ARG A 203 3.21 13.95 -7.31
CA ARG A 203 1.82 14.45 -7.26
C ARG A 203 1.59 15.29 -6.00
N LEU A 204 2.31 16.41 -5.94
CA LEU A 204 2.43 17.29 -4.77
C LEU A 204 1.07 17.71 -4.17
N GLU A 205 0.16 18.25 -4.98
CA GLU A 205 -1.10 18.78 -4.45
C GLU A 205 -1.98 17.67 -3.86
N GLU A 206 -2.03 16.51 -4.51
CA GLU A 206 -2.78 15.36 -3.99
C GLU A 206 -2.15 14.82 -2.70
N ALA A 207 -0.82 14.83 -2.59
CA ALA A 207 -0.14 14.50 -1.34
C ALA A 207 -0.56 15.44 -0.20
N LEU A 208 -0.66 16.75 -0.47
CA LEU A 208 -1.11 17.75 0.50
C LEU A 208 -2.60 17.61 0.86
N GLU A 209 -3.45 17.23 -0.09
CA GLU A 209 -4.85 16.89 0.18
C GLU A 209 -4.95 15.70 1.14
N TRP A 210 -4.16 14.65 0.91
CA TRP A 210 -4.12 13.48 1.80
C TRP A 210 -3.52 13.80 3.17
N VAL A 211 -2.54 14.70 3.26
CA VAL A 211 -2.07 15.26 4.54
C VAL A 211 -3.23 15.93 5.27
N GLY A 212 -3.98 16.80 4.60
CA GLY A 212 -5.14 17.48 5.17
C GLY A 212 -6.20 16.49 5.69
N ARG A 213 -6.54 15.47 4.90
CA ARG A 213 -7.47 14.39 5.29
C ARG A 213 -7.00 13.63 6.52
N GLY A 214 -5.72 13.26 6.57
CA GLY A 214 -5.14 12.56 7.72
C GLY A 214 -5.12 13.41 8.99
N LEU A 215 -4.82 14.70 8.88
CA LEU A 215 -4.87 15.63 10.02
C LEU A 215 -6.30 15.83 10.54
N ALA A 216 -7.28 15.92 9.64
CA ALA A 216 -8.69 16.01 10.01
C ALA A 216 -9.16 14.74 10.74
N ALA A 217 -8.82 13.55 10.21
CA ALA A 217 -9.21 12.27 10.81
C ALA A 217 -8.56 12.04 12.19
N THR A 218 -7.27 12.36 12.31
CA THR A 218 -6.51 12.12 13.56
C THR A 218 -6.79 13.15 14.65
N GLY A 219 -7.31 14.33 14.30
CA GLY A 219 -7.49 15.44 15.24
C GLY A 219 -6.19 15.86 15.93
N GLY A 220 -5.05 15.75 15.25
CA GLY A 220 -3.73 16.11 15.80
C GLY A 220 -3.04 15.02 16.63
N ARG A 221 -3.55 13.77 16.66
CA ARG A 221 -2.94 12.64 17.38
C ARG A 221 -2.24 11.64 16.46
N GLY A 222 -1.46 10.73 17.04
CA GLY A 222 -0.82 9.64 16.30
C GLY A 222 0.13 10.15 15.21
N ALA A 223 -0.14 9.83 13.95
CA ALA A 223 0.72 10.20 12.81
C ALA A 223 0.69 11.70 12.45
N ALA A 224 -0.10 12.54 13.15
CA ALA A 224 -0.28 13.96 12.82
C ALA A 224 1.04 14.72 12.66
N THR A 225 2.01 14.55 13.58
CA THR A 225 3.32 15.23 13.46
C THR A 225 4.04 14.85 12.16
N ARG A 226 4.00 13.57 11.76
CA ARG A 226 4.63 13.09 10.53
C ARG A 226 3.90 13.56 9.27
N LEU A 227 2.57 13.68 9.33
CA LEU A 227 1.77 14.27 8.25
C LEU A 227 2.11 15.75 8.05
N VAL A 228 2.23 16.51 9.13
CA VAL A 228 2.66 17.92 9.07
C VAL A 228 4.10 18.02 8.54
N ASP A 229 5.01 17.19 9.04
CA ASP A 229 6.41 17.17 8.56
C ASP A 229 6.46 16.93 7.05
N LEU A 230 5.76 15.91 6.54
CA LEU A 230 5.70 15.62 5.11
C LEU A 230 5.15 16.82 4.33
N GLY A 231 4.02 17.38 4.74
CA GLY A 231 3.42 18.51 4.02
C GLY A 231 4.28 19.78 4.05
N VAL A 232 4.99 20.03 5.15
CA VAL A 232 5.92 21.17 5.29
C VAL A 232 7.12 20.98 4.38
N ASP A 233 7.75 19.81 4.40
CA ASP A 233 8.92 19.51 3.57
C ASP A 233 8.56 19.65 2.08
N GLU A 234 7.40 19.15 1.67
CA GLU A 234 6.88 19.30 0.31
C GLU A 234 6.61 20.75 -0.08
N CYS A 235 5.92 21.52 0.78
CA CYS A 235 5.68 22.94 0.52
C CYS A 235 7.00 23.70 0.36
N LEU A 236 7.99 23.43 1.22
CA LEU A 236 9.28 24.10 1.16
C LEU A 236 10.06 23.75 -0.12
N ARG A 237 10.05 22.48 -0.55
CA ARG A 237 10.68 22.08 -1.83
C ARG A 237 10.04 22.76 -3.04
N ALA A 238 8.73 22.99 -2.98
CA ALA A 238 7.99 23.72 -4.02
C ALA A 238 8.12 25.26 -3.91
N GLY A 239 8.79 25.78 -2.88
CA GLY A 239 8.92 27.22 -2.62
C GLY A 239 7.68 27.86 -2.01
N TRP A 240 6.70 27.08 -1.56
CA TRP A 240 5.46 27.55 -0.93
C TRP A 240 5.63 27.78 0.57
N VAL A 241 6.48 28.74 0.90
CA VAL A 241 6.88 29.08 2.27
C VAL A 241 5.67 29.40 3.15
N GLU A 242 4.71 30.16 2.63
CA GLU A 242 3.51 30.57 3.37
C GLU A 242 2.65 29.35 3.74
N ARG A 243 2.49 28.38 2.81
CA ARG A 243 1.75 27.15 3.07
C ARG A 243 2.46 26.27 4.11
N ALA A 244 3.79 26.19 4.05
CA ALA A 244 4.59 25.45 5.03
C ALA A 244 4.43 26.03 6.45
N VAL A 245 4.53 27.35 6.58
CA VAL A 245 4.35 28.04 7.87
C VAL A 245 2.91 27.89 8.37
N GLU A 246 1.91 28.01 7.50
CA GLU A 246 0.51 27.84 7.86
C GLU A 246 0.21 26.40 8.35
N LEU A 247 0.81 25.37 7.75
CA LEU A 247 0.68 23.99 8.23
C LEU A 247 1.22 23.83 9.65
N ARG A 248 2.40 24.39 9.94
CA ARG A 248 2.97 24.41 11.30
C ARG A 248 2.11 25.20 12.27
N TRP A 249 1.59 26.34 11.83
CA TRP A 249 0.74 27.19 12.65
C TRP A 249 -0.56 26.49 13.05
N ARG A 250 -1.24 25.86 12.09
CA ARG A 250 -2.43 25.04 12.36
C ARG A 250 -2.12 23.90 13.34
N ALA A 251 -1.02 23.19 13.14
CA ALA A 251 -0.61 22.12 14.05
C ALA A 251 -0.41 22.61 15.49
N PHE A 252 0.29 23.74 15.67
CA PHE A 252 0.46 24.38 16.98
C PHE A 252 -0.87 24.84 17.58
N ARG A 253 -1.79 25.40 16.78
CA ARG A 253 -3.11 25.82 17.27
C ARG A 253 -3.97 24.64 17.73
N THR A 254 -3.96 23.54 16.99
CA THR A 254 -4.71 22.33 17.31
C THR A 254 -4.15 21.61 18.54
N HIS A 255 -2.83 21.58 18.68
CA HIS A 255 -2.17 20.95 19.82
C HIS A 255 -0.99 21.82 20.31
N PRO A 256 -1.27 22.85 21.14
CA PRO A 256 -0.23 23.70 21.68
C PRO A 256 0.70 22.89 22.59
N ALA A 257 1.97 22.81 22.22
CA ALA A 257 3.02 22.13 22.97
C ALA A 257 4.37 22.77 22.62
N LEU A 258 5.38 22.59 23.48
CA LEU A 258 6.72 23.09 23.20
C LEU A 258 7.27 22.55 21.87
N GLU A 259 7.04 21.27 21.57
CA GLU A 259 7.51 20.68 20.30
C GLU A 259 6.88 21.36 19.07
N THR A 260 5.55 21.55 19.06
CA THR A 260 4.85 22.18 17.93
C THR A 260 5.24 23.65 17.78
N TYR A 261 5.51 24.33 18.89
CA TYR A 261 6.09 25.68 18.90
C TYR A 261 7.49 25.71 18.25
N LEU A 262 8.41 24.86 18.71
CA LEU A 262 9.80 24.86 18.22
C LEU A 262 9.87 24.54 16.73
N ARG A 263 9.03 23.61 16.24
CA ARG A 263 8.94 23.30 14.81
C ARG A 263 8.41 24.48 13.99
N LEU A 264 7.35 25.14 14.45
CA LEU A 264 6.83 26.36 13.80
C LEU A 264 7.89 27.45 13.76
N ARG A 265 8.52 27.72 14.91
CA ARG A 265 9.60 28.70 15.02
C ARG A 265 10.73 28.38 14.05
N GLY A 266 11.19 27.13 14.03
CA GLY A 266 12.27 26.69 13.15
C GLY A 266 11.94 26.89 11.67
N THR A 267 10.76 26.47 11.23
CA THR A 267 10.30 26.67 9.84
C THR A 267 10.19 28.15 9.48
N ALA A 268 9.54 28.96 10.33
CA ALA A 268 9.37 30.39 10.06
C ALA A 268 10.68 31.19 10.13
N ALA A 269 11.60 30.82 11.03
CA ALA A 269 12.91 31.45 11.14
C ALA A 269 13.82 31.11 9.96
N GLY A 270 13.84 29.84 9.54
CA GLY A 270 14.57 29.40 8.33
C GLY A 270 14.06 30.09 7.06
N ALA A 271 12.78 30.44 7.03
CA ALA A 271 12.15 31.21 5.96
C ALA A 271 12.28 32.74 6.11
N GLY A 272 12.85 33.25 7.20
CA GLY A 272 12.98 34.70 7.44
C GLY A 272 11.69 35.44 7.80
N VAL A 273 10.59 34.73 8.06
CA VAL A 273 9.26 35.32 8.34
C VAL A 273 8.86 35.25 9.82
N TRP A 274 9.73 34.72 10.69
CA TRP A 274 9.45 34.57 12.11
C TRP A 274 8.94 35.82 12.83
N PRO A 275 9.48 37.05 12.60
CA PRO A 275 8.99 38.23 13.30
C PRO A 275 7.48 38.47 13.12
N SER A 276 6.94 38.20 11.92
CA SER A 276 5.51 38.33 11.63
C SER A 276 4.69 37.21 12.27
N VAL A 277 5.13 35.96 12.12
CA VAL A 277 4.45 34.77 12.69
C VAL A 277 4.44 34.79 14.22
N ARG A 278 5.50 35.31 14.84
CA ARG A 278 5.69 35.36 16.29
C ARG A 278 4.57 36.13 16.98
N GLU A 279 4.06 37.20 16.38
CA GLU A 279 3.02 38.03 17.01
C GLU A 279 1.74 37.21 17.26
N ASP A 280 1.31 36.44 16.26
CA ASP A 280 0.16 35.53 16.37
C ASP A 280 0.42 34.41 17.38
N VAL A 281 1.63 33.84 17.38
CA VAL A 281 2.03 32.79 18.32
C VAL A 281 2.01 33.29 19.77
N VAL A 282 2.55 34.49 20.00
CA VAL A 282 2.56 35.14 21.32
C VAL A 282 1.13 35.40 21.80
N ALA A 283 0.25 35.91 20.93
CA ALA A 283 -1.16 36.09 21.27
C ALA A 283 -1.82 34.76 21.65
N ARG A 284 -1.60 33.71 20.85
CA ARG A 284 -2.16 32.38 21.13
C ARG A 284 -1.63 31.77 22.44
N LEU A 285 -0.36 31.98 22.77
CA LEU A 285 0.25 31.50 24.03
C LEU A 285 -0.34 32.19 25.26
N ARG A 286 -0.63 33.50 25.15
CA ARG A 286 -1.34 34.22 26.21
C ARG A 286 -2.74 33.65 26.42
N ASP A 287 -3.46 33.32 25.37
CA ASP A 287 -4.80 32.73 25.51
C ASP A 287 -4.75 31.20 25.79
N GLY A 288 -3.57 30.66 26.10
CA GLY A 288 -3.29 29.23 26.22
C GLY A 288 -3.12 28.73 27.65
N ALA A 289 -2.69 27.47 27.76
CA ALA A 289 -2.35 26.86 29.04
C ALA A 289 -0.99 27.37 29.55
N ASP A 290 -0.92 27.67 30.85
CA ASP A 290 0.27 28.25 31.48
C ASP A 290 1.49 27.33 31.40
N GLU A 291 1.28 26.00 31.37
CA GLU A 291 2.37 25.03 31.19
C GLU A 291 3.10 25.21 29.86
N VAL A 292 2.35 25.35 28.76
CA VAL A 292 2.95 25.56 27.43
C VAL A 292 3.63 26.92 27.37
N LEU A 293 3.01 27.94 27.96
CA LEU A 293 3.61 29.27 28.06
C LEU A 293 4.95 29.24 28.81
N ARG A 294 5.01 28.59 29.98
CA ARG A 294 6.23 28.43 30.78
C ARG A 294 7.33 27.72 30.00
N GLN A 295 7.01 26.57 29.41
CA GLN A 295 7.95 25.80 28.59
C GLN A 295 8.54 26.62 27.43
N VAL A 296 7.70 27.42 26.75
CA VAL A 296 8.16 28.30 25.66
C VAL A 296 9.04 29.43 26.19
N VAL A 297 8.66 30.07 27.30
CA VAL A 297 9.48 31.13 27.92
C VAL A 297 10.86 30.60 28.31
N ASP A 298 10.92 29.43 28.95
CA ASP A 298 12.18 28.80 29.36
C ASP A 298 13.07 28.44 28.16
N ALA A 299 12.48 27.84 27.12
CA ALA A 299 13.20 27.48 25.90
C ALA A 299 13.77 28.72 25.18
N GLU A 300 13.01 29.81 25.12
CA GLU A 300 13.42 31.05 24.48
C GLU A 300 14.49 31.79 25.28
N LEU A 301 14.37 31.80 26.62
CA LEU A 301 15.41 32.36 27.49
C LEU A 301 16.73 31.59 27.36
N GLY A 302 16.66 30.25 27.31
CA GLY A 302 17.82 29.40 27.10
C GLY A 302 18.50 29.63 25.74
N ALA A 303 17.75 30.05 24.72
CA ALA A 303 18.29 30.38 23.40
C ALA A 303 18.96 31.77 23.33
N VAL A 304 18.69 32.67 24.28
CA VAL A 304 19.34 33.99 24.34
C VAL A 304 20.77 33.84 24.84
N SER A 305 21.75 33.86 23.92
CA SER A 305 23.17 33.82 24.27
C SER A 305 23.76 35.23 24.40
N GLY A 306 23.99 35.69 25.64
CA GLY A 306 24.91 36.81 25.94
C GLY A 306 24.44 38.22 25.59
N GLY A 307 23.14 38.47 25.45
CA GLY A 307 22.57 39.79 25.14
C GLY A 307 21.30 40.13 25.95
N PRO A 308 20.75 41.34 25.80
CA PRO A 308 19.52 41.73 26.48
C PRO A 308 18.35 40.86 26.01
N VAL A 309 17.52 40.40 26.97
CA VAL A 309 16.31 39.63 26.69
C VAL A 309 15.38 40.47 25.79
N PRO A 310 14.88 39.95 24.66
CA PRO A 310 13.98 40.69 23.79
C PRO A 310 12.70 41.16 24.50
N GLU A 311 12.20 42.36 24.18
CA GLU A 311 11.03 42.96 24.84
C GLU A 311 9.76 42.08 24.80
N TRP A 312 9.55 41.34 23.70
CA TRP A 312 8.40 40.44 23.60
C TRP A 312 8.47 39.29 24.62
N LEU A 313 9.67 38.78 24.89
CA LEU A 313 9.91 37.70 25.84
C LEU A 313 9.83 38.22 27.28
N GLN A 314 10.31 39.46 27.54
CA GLN A 314 10.08 40.14 28.82
C GLN A 314 8.58 40.29 29.12
N ARG A 315 7.78 40.71 28.13
CA ARG A 315 6.33 40.83 28.26
C ARG A 315 5.65 39.49 28.54
N LEU A 316 6.03 38.42 27.84
CA LEU A 316 5.49 37.08 28.12
C LEU A 316 5.86 36.55 29.51
N ARG A 317 7.08 36.82 29.98
CA ARG A 317 7.51 36.44 31.33
C ARG A 317 6.72 37.19 32.41
N ALA A 318 6.48 38.49 32.23
CA ALA A 318 5.67 39.28 33.16
C ALA A 318 4.23 38.77 33.23
N GLU A 319 3.64 38.40 32.08
CA GLU A 319 2.32 37.78 31.99
C GLU A 319 2.27 36.46 32.76
N LEU A 320 3.22 35.55 32.54
CA LEU A 320 3.28 34.27 33.25
C LEU A 320 3.37 34.47 34.78
N ALA A 321 4.26 35.37 35.23
CA ALA A 321 4.41 35.67 36.65
C ALA A 321 3.11 36.25 37.27
N SER A 322 2.33 37.01 36.50
CA SER A 322 1.04 37.55 36.94
C SER A 322 -0.06 36.49 37.10
N ARG A 323 0.04 35.36 36.39
CA ARG A 323 -0.93 34.25 36.45
C ARG A 323 -0.60 33.23 37.53
N GLU A 324 0.67 33.12 37.89
CA GLU A 324 1.16 32.23 38.95
C GLU A 324 1.05 32.83 40.36
N SER A 325 0.77 34.14 40.46
CA SER A 325 0.58 34.88 41.72
C SER A 325 -0.86 34.81 42.21
#